data_AF-A0A847N8N7-F1
#
_entry.id   AF-A0A847N8N7-F1
#
_cell.length_a   1.000
_cell.length_b   1.000
_cell.length_c   1.000
_cell.angle_alpha   90.00
_cell.angle_beta   90.00
_cell.angle_gamma   90.00
#
_symmetry.space_group_name_H-M   'P 1'
#
loop_
_entity.id
_entity.type
_entity.pdbx_description
1 polymer ?
#
loop_
_entity_poly.entity_id
_entity_poly.type
_entity_poly.pdbx_seq_one_letter_code
_entity_poly.pdbx_strand_id
1 'polypeptide(L)' 'LNPTIQYKLDGNIHAVRTVIPYSTELDLSAVPKGEHKLTVEVYNGNNLMGSREYMLIIGEDNTSLKRN' A
#
# COMPACT_ATOMS: atom_id res chain seq x y z
N LEU A 1 8.10 17.24 -11.41
CA LEU A 1 7.05 16.50 -10.66
C LEU A 1 7.60 16.27 -9.27
N ASN A 2 6.86 16.57 -8.21
CA ASN A 2 7.25 16.24 -6.84
C ASN A 2 6.32 15.13 -6.35
N PRO A 3 6.57 13.87 -6.76
CA PRO A 3 5.69 12.76 -6.46
C PRO A 3 5.64 12.47 -4.96
N THR A 4 4.44 12.23 -4.46
CA THR A 4 4.17 11.66 -3.14
C THR A 4 3.48 10.34 -3.32
N ILE A 5 4.02 9.27 -2.74
CA ILE A 5 3.42 7.94 -2.77
C ILE A 5 2.68 7.72 -1.45
N GLN A 6 1.41 7.35 -1.52
CA GLN A 6 0.64 6.88 -0.36
C GLN A 6 0.43 5.36 -0.50
N TYR A 7 0.81 4.62 0.54
CA TYR A 7 0.52 3.20 0.69
C TYR A 7 -0.63 3.06 1.68
N LYS A 8 -1.72 2.43 1.26
CA LYS A 8 -2.96 2.33 2.04
C LYS A 8 -3.37 0.88 2.20
N LEU A 9 -3.66 0.46 3.43
CA LEU A 9 -4.20 -0.85 3.74
C LEU A 9 -5.67 -0.69 4.14
N ASP A 10 -6.56 -1.35 3.39
CA ASP A 10 -8.01 -1.26 3.56
C ASP A 10 -8.53 0.18 3.56
N GLY A 11 -7.91 1.03 2.75
CA GLY A 11 -8.23 2.45 2.61
C GLY A 11 -7.54 3.37 3.63
N ASN A 12 -6.94 2.83 4.70
CA ASN A 12 -6.22 3.61 5.71
C ASN A 12 -4.78 3.89 5.26
N ILE A 13 -4.32 5.14 5.38
CA ILE A 13 -2.94 5.49 5.05
C ILE A 13 -1.99 4.86 6.07
N HIS A 14 -1.13 3.97 5.59
CA HIS A 14 -0.08 3.35 6.39
C HIS A 14 1.24 4.12 6.28
N ALA A 15 1.57 4.56 5.06
CA ALA A 15 2.83 5.24 4.81
C ALA A 15 2.72 6.28 3.69
N VAL A 16 3.50 7.35 3.83
CA VAL A 16 3.71 8.37 2.80
C VAL A 16 5.21 8.45 2.49
N ARG A 17 5.58 8.49 1.22
CA ARG A 17 6.97 8.59 0.75
C ARG A 17 7.14 9.68 -0.29
N THR A 18 8.21 10.45 -0.16
CA THR A 18 8.56 11.56 -1.05
C THR A 18 9.99 11.47 -1.59
N VAL A 19 10.73 10.40 -1.25
CA VAL A 19 12.12 10.18 -1.63
C VAL A 19 12.26 8.89 -2.42
N ILE A 20 13.03 8.93 -3.50
CA ILE A 20 13.38 7.77 -4.34
C ILE A 20 14.59 7.01 -3.76
N PRO A 21 14.60 5.66 -3.80
CA PRO A 21 13.52 4.77 -4.25
C PRO A 21 12.34 4.71 -3.24
N TYR A 22 11.11 4.58 -3.74
CA TYR A 22 9.92 4.48 -2.88
C TYR A 22 9.73 3.06 -2.36
N SER A 23 9.82 2.89 -1.05
CA SER A 23 9.53 1.64 -0.36
C SER A 23 8.87 1.87 1.00
N THR A 24 8.15 0.87 1.47
CA THR A 24 7.64 0.81 2.84
C THR A 24 7.68 -0.63 3.33
N GLU A 25 7.85 -0.78 4.64
CA GLU A 25 7.60 -2.01 5.35
C GLU A 25 6.19 -1.95 5.94
N LEU A 26 5.52 -3.10 5.98
CA LEU A 26 4.18 -3.24 6.53
C LEU A 26 4.26 -4.29 7.64
N ASP A 27 4.05 -3.86 8.88
CA ASP A 27 3.92 -4.77 10.01
C ASP A 27 2.51 -5.37 9.99
N LEU A 28 2.45 -6.70 9.86
CA LEU A 28 1.20 -7.44 9.77
C LEU A 28 0.80 -8.10 11.09
N SER A 29 1.59 -7.94 12.16
CA SER A 29 1.36 -8.63 13.44
C SER A 29 0.00 -8.29 14.09
N ALA A 30 -0.51 -7.09 13.85
CA ALA A 30 -1.81 -6.62 14.33
C ALA A 30 -2.92 -6.60 13.27
N VAL A 31 -2.61 -6.99 12.02
CA VAL A 31 -3.59 -7.03 10.95
C VAL A 31 -4.34 -8.37 11.04
N PRO A 32 -5.69 -8.38 11.01
CA PRO A 32 -6.45 -9.62 11.00
C PRO A 32 -6.03 -10.55 9.86
N LYS A 33 -6.22 -11.85 10.04
CA LYS A 33 -6.07 -12.81 8.94
C LYS A 33 -7.20 -12.62 7.92
N GLY A 34 -6.91 -12.82 6.65
CA GLY A 34 -7.90 -12.68 5.57
C GLY A 34 -7.38 -11.94 4.34
N GLU A 35 -8.31 -11.51 3.50
CA GLU A 35 -8.03 -10.68 2.32
C GLU A 35 -8.09 -9.19 2.70
N HIS A 36 -7.07 -8.47 2.27
CA HIS A 36 -6.92 -7.04 2.47
C HIS A 36 -6.61 -6.36 1.15
N LYS A 37 -7.01 -5.10 1.03
CA LYS A 37 -6.72 -4.29 -0.14
C LYS A 37 -5.54 -3.36 0.14
N LEU A 38 -4.43 -3.60 -0.54
CA LEU A 38 -3.30 -2.69 -0.56
C LEU A 38 -3.41 -1.78 -1.79
N THR A 39 -3.61 -0.49 -1.56
CA THR A 39 -3.64 0.53 -2.61
C THR A 39 -2.36 1.37 -2.55
N VAL A 40 -1.74 1.58 -3.70
CA VAL A 40 -0.59 2.49 -3.86
C VAL A 40 -1.00 3.62 -4.78
N GLU A 41 -1.03 4.84 -4.24
CA GLU A 41 -1.46 6.05 -4.94
C GLU A 41 -0.28 6.99 -5.14
N VAL A 42 -0.11 7.49 -6.37
CA VAL A 42 0.92 8.45 -6.75
C VAL A 42 0.25 9.81 -6.89
N TYR A 43 0.74 10.80 -6.16
CA TYR A 43 0.23 12.17 -6.20
C TYR A 43 1.31 13.14 -6.71
N ASN A 44 0.88 14.24 -7.35
CA ASN A 44 1.69 15.44 -7.56
C ASN A 44 0.96 16.62 -6.89
N GLY A 45 1.40 17.01 -5.69
CA GLY A 45 0.60 17.84 -4.81
C GLY A 45 -0.69 17.11 -4.39
N ASN A 46 -1.85 17.73 -4.59
CA ASN A 46 -3.15 17.12 -4.29
C ASN A 46 -3.74 16.33 -5.47
N ASN A 47 -3.10 16.36 -6.64
CA ASN A 47 -3.61 15.70 -7.83
C ASN A 47 -3.18 14.23 -7.84
N LEU A 48 -4.16 13.32 -7.86
CA LEU A 48 -3.91 11.89 -8.06
C LEU A 48 -3.44 11.68 -9.50
N MET A 49 -2.22 11.17 -9.66
CA MET A 49 -1.60 10.89 -10.96
C MET A 49 -1.76 9.43 -11.37
N GLY A 50 -1.95 8.53 -10.41
CA GLY A 50 -2.21 7.13 -10.68
C GLY A 50 -2.44 6.35 -9.40
N SER A 51 -3.10 5.21 -9.54
CA SER A 51 -3.34 4.27 -8.45
C SER A 51 -3.12 2.84 -8.93
N ARG A 52 -2.68 1.97 -8.03
CA ARG A 52 -2.58 0.54 -8.25
C ARG A 52 -3.08 -0.20 -7.03
N GLU A 53 -3.88 -1.24 -7.26
CA GLU A 53 -4.41 -2.09 -6.21
C GLU A 53 -3.78 -3.49 -6.26
N TYR A 54 -3.57 -4.04 -5.07
CA TYR A 54 -3.13 -5.39 -4.84
C TYR A 54 -4.02 -6.02 -3.78
N MET A 55 -4.29 -7.31 -3.93
CA MET A 55 -4.85 -8.15 -2.88
C MET A 55 -3.71 -8.72 -2.04
N LEU A 56 -3.71 -8.37 -0.76
CA LEU A 56 -2.85 -8.94 0.26
C LEU A 56 -3.64 -10.01 1.00
N ILE A 57 -3.17 -11.26 1.00
CA ILE A 57 -3.78 -12.35 1.75
C ILE A 57 -2.85 -12.69 2.91
N ILE A 58 -3.38 -12.63 4.13
CA ILE A 58 -2.68 -12.94 5.37
C ILE A 58 -3.24 -14.25 5.92
N GLY A 59 -2.46 -15.32 5.79
CA GLY A 59 -2.76 -16.63 6.36
C GLY A 59 -2.12 -16.81 7.74
N GLU A 60 -2.16 -18.03 8.27
CA GLU A 60 -1.51 -18.35 9.55
C GLU A 60 0.01 -18.39 9.43
N ASP A 61 0.51 -19.04 8.38
CA ASP A 61 1.95 -19.25 8.14
C ASP A 61 2.45 -18.58 6.85
N ASN A 62 1.55 -17.98 6.08
CA ASN A 62 1.89 -17.42 4.78
C ASN A 62 1.31 -16.02 4.57
N THR A 63 1.95 -15.29 3.67
CA THR A 63 1.45 -14.01 3.17
C THR A 63 1.63 -14.02 1.67
N SER A 64 0.59 -13.59 0.94
CA SER A 64 0.66 -13.49 -0.52
C SER A 64 0.19 -12.14 -0.99
N LEU A 65 0.85 -11.61 -2.02
CA LEU A 65 0.46 -10.37 -2.67
C LEU A 65 0.17 -10.66 -4.15
N LYS A 66 -1.03 -10.33 -4.60
CA LYS A 66 -1.47 -10.50 -5.99
C LYS A 66 -1.92 -9.15 -6.52
N ARG A 67 -1.57 -8.87 -7.78
CA ARG A 67 -2.15 -7.70 -8.45
C ARG A 67 -3.62 -7.99 -8.74
N ASN A 68 -4.50 -7.06 -8.40
CA ASN A 68 -5.91 -7.10 -8.81
C ASN A 68 -6.08 -6.78 -10.30
#